data_AF-A0A924UY44-F1
#
_entry.id   AF-A0A924UY44-F1
#
_cell.length_a   1.000
_cell.length_b   1.000
_cell.length_c   1.000
_cell.angle_alpha   90.00
_cell.angle_beta   90.00
_cell.angle_gamma   90.00
#
_symmetry.space_group_name_H-M   'P 1'
#
loop_
_entity.id
_entity.type
_entity.pdbx_description
1 polymer ?
#
loop_
_entity_poly.entity_id
_entity_poly.type
_entity_poly.pdbx_seq_one_letter_code
_entity_poly.pdbx_strand_id
1 'polypeptide(L)'
;MKILLNSKELNKKLQILSSVISTSNTLPAIDNFLFEVEDNELKVTATDLENTMSTTILVEAQGSASVLVESKILTEALKTFADQPLVFTINENNTIEISSE
;
A
#
# COMPACT_ATOMS: atom_id res chain seq x y z
N MET A 1 -0.34 -9.01 11.65
CA MET A 1 -0.71 -9.70 10.39
C MET A 1 0.47 -9.72 9.43
N LYS A 2 0.64 -10.75 8.61
CA LYS A 2 1.67 -10.83 7.56
C LYS A 2 1.05 -10.95 6.18
N ILE A 3 1.61 -10.23 5.22
CA ILE A 3 1.18 -10.21 3.82
C ILE A 3 2.43 -10.43 2.95
N LEU A 4 2.40 -11.43 2.08
CA LEU A 4 3.45 -11.70 1.10
C LEU A 4 2.98 -11.26 -0.29
N LEU A 5 3.81 -10.47 -0.97
CA LEU A 5 3.53 -9.94 -2.30
C LEU A 5 4.81 -9.66 -3.10
N ASN A 6 4.70 -9.47 -4.41
CA ASN A 6 5.85 -9.09 -5.24
C ASN A 6 6.08 -7.56 -5.22
N SER A 7 7.33 -7.14 -4.98
CA SER A 7 7.72 -5.73 -4.88
C SER A 7 7.40 -4.91 -6.13
N LYS A 8 7.67 -5.47 -7.32
CA LYS A 8 7.55 -4.77 -8.60
C LYS A 8 6.09 -4.63 -9.02
N GLU A 9 5.29 -5.66 -8.79
CA GLU A 9 3.85 -5.58 -9.03
C GLU A 9 3.22 -4.49 -8.16
N LEU A 10 3.48 -4.52 -6.84
CA LEU A 10 2.99 -3.48 -5.93
C LEU A 10 3.46 -2.09 -6.36
N ASN A 11 4.76 -1.90 -6.59
CA ASN A 11 5.31 -0.61 -6.99
C ASN A 11 4.63 -0.07 -8.26
N LYS A 12 4.47 -0.90 -9.30
CA LYS A 12 3.81 -0.49 -10.55
C LYS A 12 2.38 0.01 -10.31
N LYS A 13 1.63 -0.68 -9.45
CA LYS A 13 0.25 -0.30 -9.09
C LYS A 13 0.22 1.01 -8.30
N LEU A 14 1.11 1.16 -7.32
CA LEU A 14 1.18 2.37 -6.50
C LEU A 14 1.63 3.60 -7.29
N GLN A 15 2.52 3.47 -8.28
CA GLN A 15 2.89 4.59 -9.16
C GLN A 15 1.66 5.15 -9.89
N ILE A 16 0.74 4.29 -10.33
CA ILE A 16 -0.49 4.71 -11.01
C ILE A 16 -1.41 5.42 -10.02
N LEU A 17 -1.64 4.83 -8.84
CA LEU A 17 -2.51 5.42 -7.82
C LEU A 17 -1.95 6.74 -7.25
N SER A 18 -0.63 6.90 -7.21
CA SER A 18 0.03 8.14 -6.75
C SER A 18 -0.37 9.36 -7.58
N SER A 19 -0.79 9.17 -8.84
CA SER A 19 -1.22 10.28 -9.71
C SER A 19 -2.49 10.99 -9.24
N VAL A 20 -3.30 10.33 -8.41
CA VAL A 20 -4.53 10.90 -7.82
C VAL A 20 -4.23 11.65 -6.52
N ILE A 21 -3.11 11.34 -5.86
CA ILE A 21 -2.77 11.97 -4.59
C ILE A 21 -2.15 13.34 -4.88
N SER A 22 -2.92 14.39 -4.58
CA SER A 22 -2.44 15.77 -4.70
C SER A 22 -1.41 16.10 -3.61
N THR A 23 -0.35 16.83 -3.98
CA THR A 23 0.71 17.24 -3.04
C THR A 23 0.35 18.49 -2.23
N SER A 24 -0.80 19.11 -2.50
CA SER A 24 -1.27 20.35 -1.86
C SER A 24 -2.52 20.17 -1.01
N ASN A 25 -2.85 18.93 -0.62
CA ASN A 25 -4.00 18.65 0.23
C ASN A 25 -3.84 19.33 1.60
N THR A 26 -4.91 19.97 2.06
CA THR A 26 -5.00 20.54 3.41
C THR A 26 -5.35 19.49 4.47
N LEU A 27 -5.79 18.29 4.03
CA LEU A 27 -6.16 17.17 4.90
C LEU A 27 -5.09 16.06 4.78
N PRO A 28 -4.19 15.89 5.76
CA PRO A 28 -3.12 14.89 5.67
C PRO A 28 -3.61 13.43 5.62
N ALA A 29 -4.84 13.17 6.09
CA ALA A 29 -5.40 11.82 6.08
C ALA A 29 -5.58 11.23 4.68
N ILE A 30 -5.71 12.08 3.65
CA ILE A 30 -5.88 11.66 2.25
C ILE A 30 -4.57 11.66 1.44
N ASP A 31 -3.42 11.92 2.08
CA ASP A 31 -2.09 11.73 1.50
C ASP A 31 -1.58 10.28 1.63
N ASN A 32 -2.48 9.35 1.97
CA ASN A 32 -2.19 7.96 2.27
C ASN A 32 -2.82 7.03 1.23
N PHE A 33 -2.27 5.84 1.10
CA PHE A 33 -2.96 4.71 0.54
C PHE A 33 -3.78 4.01 1.62
N LEU A 34 -5.03 3.69 1.30
CA LEU A 34 -5.82 2.75 2.10
C LEU A 34 -5.53 1.34 1.62
N PHE A 35 -4.93 0.53 2.47
CA PHE A 35 -4.67 -0.89 2.26
C PHE A 35 -5.78 -1.69 2.94
N GLU A 36 -6.51 -2.48 2.17
CA GLU A 36 -7.56 -3.39 2.65
C GLU A 36 -7.16 -4.80 2.23
N VAL A 37 -7.03 -5.71 3.19
CA VAL A 37 -6.73 -7.12 2.92
C VAL A 37 -7.90 -7.98 3.36
N GLU A 38 -8.42 -8.77 2.43
CA GLU A 38 -9.50 -9.72 2.65
C GLU A 38 -9.37 -10.84 1.60
N ASP A 39 -9.65 -12.09 1.97
CA ASP A 39 -9.70 -13.24 1.03
C ASP A 39 -8.49 -13.41 0.08
N ASN A 40 -7.27 -13.20 0.59
CA ASN A 40 -6.01 -13.24 -0.20
C ASN A 40 -5.93 -12.17 -1.30
N GLU A 41 -6.68 -11.08 -1.15
CA GLU A 41 -6.62 -9.91 -2.01
C GLU A 41 -6.18 -8.70 -1.18
N LEU A 42 -5.21 -7.96 -1.69
CA LEU A 42 -4.87 -6.63 -1.22
C LEU A 42 -5.50 -5.61 -2.18
N LYS A 43 -6.51 -4.91 -1.70
CA LYS A 43 -7.07 -3.74 -2.37
C LYS A 43 -6.38 -2.49 -1.86
N VAL A 44 -5.89 -1.67 -2.78
CA VAL A 44 -5.27 -0.38 -2.47
C VAL A 44 -6.11 0.74 -3.07
N THR A 45 -6.44 1.74 -2.27
CA THR A 45 -7.25 2.90 -2.67
C THR A 45 -6.50 4.21 -2.42
N ALA A 46 -6.60 5.16 -3.35
CA ALA A 46 -6.11 6.53 -3.24
C ALA A 46 -7.20 7.51 -3.64
N THR A 47 -7.25 8.68 -2.99
CA THR A 47 -8.28 9.70 -3.25
C THR A 47 -7.81 11.11 -2.92
N ASP A 48 -8.31 12.11 -3.65
CA ASP A 48 -8.21 13.54 -3.35
C ASP A 48 -9.60 14.15 -2.98
N LEU A 49 -10.59 13.31 -2.64
CA LEU A 49 -12.01 13.62 -2.41
C LEU A 49 -12.84 13.92 -3.67
N GLU A 50 -12.23 14.29 -4.78
CA GLU A 50 -12.92 14.51 -6.06
C GLU A 50 -12.80 13.27 -6.97
N ASN A 51 -11.62 12.66 -6.94
CA ASN A 51 -11.22 11.49 -7.68
C ASN A 51 -10.86 10.37 -6.71
N THR A 52 -11.25 9.14 -7.04
CA THR A 52 -10.88 7.94 -6.29
C THR A 52 -10.44 6.88 -7.27
N MET A 53 -9.26 6.31 -7.05
CA MET A 53 -8.77 5.16 -7.81
C MET A 53 -8.45 4.02 -6.85
N SER A 54 -8.71 2.79 -7.31
CA SER A 54 -8.34 1.60 -6.56
C SER A 54 -7.80 0.51 -7.48
N THR A 55 -7.04 -0.40 -6.90
CA THR A 55 -6.53 -1.59 -7.58
C THR A 55 -6.47 -2.75 -6.62
N THR A 56 -6.53 -3.96 -7.15
CA THR A 56 -6.47 -5.20 -6.38
C THR A 56 -5.27 -6.02 -6.85
N ILE A 57 -4.58 -6.63 -5.89
CA ILE A 57 -3.41 -7.49 -6.10
C ILE A 57 -3.67 -8.79 -5.33
N LEU A 58 -3.39 -9.94 -5.95
CA LEU A 58 -3.41 -11.21 -5.25
C LEU A 58 -2.20 -11.29 -4.31
N VAL A 59 -2.43 -11.66 -3.06
CA VAL A 59 -1.41 -11.73 -2.01
C VAL A 59 -1.58 -12.99 -1.20
N GLU A 60 -0.51 -13.45 -0.54
CA GLU A 60 -0.67 -14.48 0.49
C GLU A 60 -0.81 -13.78 1.85
N ALA A 61 -1.97 -13.91 2.48
CA ALA A 61 -2.24 -13.24 3.73
C ALA A 61 -3.05 -14.13 4.68
N GLN A 62 -2.84 -13.94 5.99
CA GLN A 62 -3.63 -14.61 7.01
C GLN A 62 -4.46 -13.59 7.78
N GLY A 63 -5.79 -13.68 7.62
CA GLY A 63 -6.76 -12.77 8.23
C GLY A 63 -7.08 -11.55 7.35
N SER A 64 -7.83 -10.62 7.93
CA SER A 64 -8.18 -9.35 7.30
C SER A 64 -7.62 -8.16 8.07
N ALA A 65 -7.31 -7.08 7.36
CA ALA A 65 -6.87 -5.83 7.96
C ALA A 65 -7.20 -4.64 7.06
N SER A 66 -7.32 -3.47 7.68
CA SER A 66 -7.42 -2.19 6.99
C SER A 66 -6.47 -1.20 7.65
N VAL A 67 -5.61 -0.54 6.86
CA VAL A 67 -4.60 0.39 7.37
C VAL A 67 -4.32 1.51 6.36
N LEU A 68 -4.06 2.71 6.87
CA LEU A 68 -3.55 3.82 6.07
C LEU A 68 -2.03 3.79 6.05
N VAL A 69 -1.46 3.90 4.85
CA VAL A 69 -0.01 3.87 4.65
C VAL A 69 0.42 5.14 3.92
N GLU A 70 1.42 5.84 4.47
CA GLU A 70 1.90 7.09 3.88
C GLU A 70 2.43 6.84 2.46
N SER A 71 1.80 7.50 1.48
CA SER A 71 2.04 7.21 0.08
C SER A 71 3.47 7.51 -0.35
N LYS A 72 4.02 8.67 0.03
CA LYS A 72 5.37 9.08 -0.36
C LYS A 72 6.44 8.15 0.19
N ILE A 73 6.44 7.89 1.50
CA ILE A 73 7.41 7.01 2.15
C ILE A 73 7.36 5.62 1.53
N LEU A 74 6.17 5.03 1.39
CA LEU A 74 6.04 3.69 0.82
C LEU A 74 6.54 3.64 -0.62
N THR A 75 6.16 4.61 -1.43
CA THR A 75 6.51 4.64 -2.86
C THR A 75 8.00 4.88 -3.06
N GLU A 76 8.66 5.66 -2.20
CA GLU A 76 10.12 5.83 -2.20
C GLU A 76 10.84 4.57 -1.74
N ALA A 77 10.40 3.94 -0.65
CA ALA A 77 10.96 2.69 -0.15
C ALA A 77 10.91 1.59 -1.23
N LEU A 78 9.77 1.43 -1.90
CA LEU A 78 9.57 0.41 -2.94
C LEU A 78 10.43 0.60 -4.19
N LYS A 79 10.93 1.81 -4.46
CA LYS A 79 11.89 2.04 -5.55
C LYS A 79 13.29 1.49 -5.25
N THR A 80 13.61 1.24 -3.98
CA THR A 80 14.94 0.77 -3.55
C THR A 80 15.06 -0.75 -3.54
N PHE A 81 13.94 -1.47 -3.50
CA PHE A 81 13.92 -2.93 -3.52
C PHE A 81 14.12 -3.47 -4.95
N ALA A 82 14.82 -4.60 -5.05
CA ALA A 82 14.86 -5.40 -6.27
C ALA A 82 13.50 -6.07 -6.54
N ASP A 83 13.33 -6.65 -7.73
CA ASP A 83 12.16 -7.48 -8.07
C ASP A 83 12.22 -8.79 -7.28
N GLN A 84 11.55 -8.82 -6.13
CA GLN A 84 11.58 -9.93 -5.19
C GLN A 84 10.31 -9.93 -4.32
N PRO A 85 9.98 -11.06 -3.68
CA PRO A 85 8.92 -11.10 -2.67
C PRO A 85 9.25 -10.19 -1.47
N LEU A 86 8.22 -9.53 -0.96
CA LEU A 86 8.28 -8.70 0.25
C LEU A 86 7.23 -9.19 1.25
N VAL A 87 7.63 -9.20 2.52
CA VAL A 87 6.76 -9.46 3.66
C VAL A 87 6.41 -8.14 4.32
N PHE A 88 5.13 -7.81 4.31
CA PHE A 88 4.56 -6.69 5.07
C PHE A 88 4.00 -7.23 6.38
N THR A 89 4.54 -6.75 7.50
CA THR A 89 4.03 -7.09 8.84
C THR A 89 3.29 -5.88 9.41
N ILE A 90 1.97 -5.99 9.53
CA ILE A 90 1.11 -4.98 10.18
C ILE A 90 1.03 -5.32 11.67
N ASN A 91 1.52 -4.42 12.51
CA ASN A 91 1.56 -4.55 13.97
C ASN A 91 0.38 -3.82 14.64
N GLU A 92 0.07 -4.19 15.88
CA GLU A 92 -1.05 -3.62 16.65
C GLU A 92 -0.88 -2.12 16.99
N ASN A 93 0.34 -1.61 16.93
CA ASN A 93 0.68 -0.20 17.19
C ASN A 93 0.62 0.69 15.94
N ASN A 94 -0.09 0.26 14.89
CA ASN A 94 -0.19 0.95 13.60
C ASN A 94 1.16 1.16 12.90
N THR A 95 2.13 0.27 13.15
CA THR A 95 3.39 0.24 12.39
C THR A 95 3.35 -0.84 11.33
N ILE A 96 4.00 -0.55 10.21
CA ILE A 96 4.20 -1.50 9.13
C ILE A 96 5.70 -1.73 8.98
N GLU A 97 6.10 -2.99 9.09
CA GLU A 97 7.46 -3.43 8.80
C GLU A 97 7.48 -4.07 7.41
N ILE A 98 8.50 -3.74 6.61
CA ILE A 98 8.69 -4.27 5.27
C ILE A 98 10.06 -4.95 5.23
N SER A 99 10.08 -6.25 4.97
CA SER A 99 11.30 -7.03 4.82
C SER A 99 11.30 -7.78 3.50
N SER A 100 12.48 -7.95 2.90
CA SER A 100 12.68 -8.94 1.85
C SER A 100 12.63 -10.34 2.44
N GLU A 101 12.03 -11.27 1.72
CA GLU A 101 12.07 -12.70 2.07
C GLU A 101 13.47 -13.31 1.89
#